data_AF-A0A522YEI0-F1
#
_entry.id   AF-A0A522YEI0-F1
#
_cell.length_a   1.000
_cell.length_b   1.000
_cell.length_c   1.000
_cell.angle_alpha   90.00
_cell.angle_beta   90.00
_cell.angle_gamma   90.00
#
_symmetry.space_group_name_H-M   'P 1'
#
loop_
_entity.id
_entity.type
_entity.pdbx_description
1 polymer ?
#
loop_
_entity_poly.entity_id
_entity_poly.type
_entity_poly.pdbx_seq_one_letter_code
_entity_poly.pdbx_strand_id
1 'polypeptide(L)'
;MSKNSIYINSSLILVVIILSSLTAWQVNIKFNLSKSISAKSEELKRSRSSQKHLEKLKSELELWEKKENALNRMIPEGEEQPLRLIKSIVRLGNEVGMKKIDFDVKSSLVTSGAGAGNGESTDESGEGGVKVLYFKMNCEGTFIQFLKFLNRLMNVERIVEVRGIKVERLK
;
A
#
# COMPACT_ATOMS: atom_id res chain seq x y z
N MET A 1 13.75 -70.92 -61.43
CA MET A 1 13.43 -70.33 -60.10
C MET A 1 11.93 -70.44 -59.88
N SER A 2 11.49 -71.15 -58.84
CA SER A 2 10.08 -71.54 -58.69
C SER A 2 9.21 -70.35 -58.30
N LYS A 3 8.05 -70.22 -58.95
CA LYS A 3 7.07 -69.13 -58.71
C LYS A 3 6.70 -68.99 -57.22
N ASN A 4 6.79 -70.07 -56.46
CA ASN A 4 6.50 -70.11 -55.02
C ASN A 4 7.44 -69.22 -54.18
N SER A 5 8.72 -69.08 -54.54
CA SER A 5 9.62 -68.19 -53.78
C SER A 5 9.27 -66.71 -53.98
N ILE A 6 8.72 -66.36 -55.14
CA ILE A 6 8.28 -64.99 -55.45
C ILE A 6 7.01 -64.65 -54.63
N TYR A 7 6.03 -65.58 -54.55
CA TYR A 7 4.82 -65.36 -53.75
C TYR A 7 5.12 -65.26 -52.24
N ILE A 8 6.03 -66.10 -51.72
CA ILE A 8 6.43 -66.05 -50.30
C ILE A 8 7.16 -64.75 -49.98
N ASN A 9 8.07 -64.29 -50.85
CA ASN A 9 8.75 -63.01 -50.64
C ASN A 9 7.79 -61.82 -50.74
N SER A 10 6.81 -61.87 -51.66
CA SER A 10 5.80 -60.82 -51.80
C SER A 10 4.86 -60.73 -50.59
N SER A 11 4.47 -61.86 -49.98
CA SER A 11 3.63 -61.83 -48.78
C SER A 11 4.39 -61.32 -47.56
N LEU A 12 5.67 -61.65 -47.45
CA LEU A 12 6.54 -61.17 -46.36
C LEU A 12 6.74 -59.65 -46.41
N ILE A 13 6.94 -59.09 -47.61
CA ILE A 13 7.05 -57.63 -47.82
C ILE A 13 5.75 -56.92 -47.39
N LEU A 14 4.59 -57.48 -47.71
CA LEU A 14 3.30 -56.89 -47.37
C LEU A 14 3.05 -56.86 -45.85
N VAL A 15 3.46 -57.92 -45.13
CA VAL A 15 3.40 -57.96 -43.66
C VAL A 15 4.31 -56.90 -43.03
N VAL A 16 5.53 -56.72 -43.56
CA VAL A 16 6.48 -55.70 -43.07
C VAL A 16 5.94 -54.28 -43.27
N ILE A 17 5.26 -54.01 -44.39
CA ILE A 17 4.62 -52.71 -44.66
C ILE A 17 3.47 -52.43 -43.68
N ILE A 18 2.65 -53.44 -43.38
CA ILE A 18 1.57 -53.28 -42.40
C ILE A 18 2.15 -53.01 -41.01
N LEU A 19 3.18 -53.76 -40.61
CA LEU A 19 3.82 -53.60 -39.31
C LEU A 19 4.53 -52.25 -39.16
N SER A 20 5.16 -51.74 -40.22
CA SER A 20 5.78 -50.42 -40.21
C SER A 20 4.74 -49.29 -40.15
N SER A 21 3.58 -49.44 -40.81
CA SER A 21 2.49 -48.47 -40.71
C SER A 21 1.90 -48.41 -39.29
N LEU A 22 1.73 -49.57 -38.64
CA LEU A 22 1.22 -49.64 -37.26
C LEU A 22 2.17 -48.98 -36.26
N THR A 23 3.48 -49.25 -36.40
CA THR A 23 4.48 -48.67 -35.52
C THR A 23 4.60 -47.16 -35.73
N ALA A 24 4.56 -46.67 -36.97
CA ALA A 24 4.52 -45.24 -37.27
C ALA A 24 3.29 -44.55 -36.64
N TRP A 25 2.12 -45.19 -36.70
CA TRP A 25 0.90 -44.65 -36.09
C TRP A 25 1.00 -44.56 -34.56
N GLN A 26 1.52 -45.60 -33.90
CA GLN A 26 1.73 -45.60 -32.45
C GLN A 26 2.72 -44.52 -31.99
N VAL A 27 3.80 -44.30 -32.74
CA VAL A 27 4.78 -43.25 -32.42
C VAL A 27 4.15 -41.86 -32.55
N ASN A 28 3.34 -41.63 -33.58
CA ASN A 28 2.68 -40.33 -33.79
C ASN A 28 1.69 -40.02 -32.66
N ILE A 29 0.90 -41.01 -32.20
CA ILE A 29 -0.01 -40.85 -31.06
C ILE A 29 0.77 -40.51 -29.79
N LYS A 30 1.85 -41.25 -29.49
CA LYS A 30 2.69 -40.98 -28.31
C LYS A 30 3.28 -39.58 -28.34
N PHE A 31 3.75 -39.13 -29.50
CA PHE A 31 4.30 -37.79 -29.67
C PHE A 31 3.24 -36.70 -29.44
N ASN A 32 2.05 -36.85 -30.01
CA ASN A 32 0.97 -35.88 -29.85
C ASN A 32 0.45 -35.83 -28.40
N LEU A 33 0.32 -36.98 -27.72
CA LEU A 33 -0.03 -37.03 -26.29
C LEU A 33 1.05 -36.39 -25.41
N SER A 34 2.33 -36.65 -25.69
CA SER A 34 3.42 -36.06 -24.92
C SER A 34 3.43 -34.53 -25.05
N LYS A 35 3.16 -34.02 -26.26
CA LYS A 35 3.06 -32.58 -26.53
C LYS A 35 1.86 -31.93 -25.84
N SER A 36 0.72 -32.61 -25.77
CA SER A 36 -0.46 -32.06 -25.08
C SER A 36 -0.29 -32.06 -23.56
N ILE A 37 0.35 -33.09 -23.00
CA ILE A 37 0.69 -33.15 -21.57
C ILE A 37 1.69 -32.05 -21.20
N SER A 38 2.74 -31.84 -22.00
CA SER A 38 3.72 -30.79 -21.73
C SER A 38 3.08 -29.39 -21.79
N ALA A 39 2.27 -29.11 -22.81
CA ALA A 39 1.53 -27.85 -22.93
C ALA A 39 0.60 -27.60 -21.74
N LYS A 40 -0.22 -28.60 -21.36
CA LYS A 40 -1.11 -28.53 -20.18
C LYS A 40 -0.34 -28.35 -18.87
N SER A 41 0.81 -29.00 -18.73
CA SER A 41 1.65 -28.85 -17.53
C SER A 41 2.26 -27.46 -17.40
N GLU A 42 2.64 -26.85 -18.53
CA GLU A 42 3.18 -25.50 -18.56
C GLU A 42 2.09 -24.48 -18.24
N GLU A 43 0.89 -24.66 -18.78
CA GLU A 43 -0.29 -23.87 -18.47
C GLU A 43 -0.64 -23.94 -16.97
N LEU A 44 -0.65 -25.15 -16.38
CA LEU A 44 -0.84 -25.31 -14.93
C LEU A 44 0.25 -24.63 -14.10
N LYS A 45 1.50 -24.63 -14.57
CA LYS A 45 2.61 -23.94 -13.90
C LYS A 45 2.41 -22.42 -13.94
N ARG A 46 1.98 -21.86 -15.07
CA ARG A 46 1.63 -20.44 -15.23
C ARG A 46 0.46 -20.04 -14.33
N SER A 47 -0.60 -20.84 -14.28
CA SER A 47 -1.75 -20.62 -13.39
C SER A 47 -1.36 -20.66 -11.92
N ARG A 48 -0.51 -21.63 -11.50
CA ARG A 48 0.02 -21.69 -10.13
C ARG A 48 0.89 -20.47 -9.79
N SER A 49 1.73 -20.01 -10.71
CA SER A 49 2.53 -18.80 -10.47
C SER A 49 1.67 -17.55 -10.32
N SER A 50 0.58 -17.45 -11.10
CA SER A 50 -0.38 -16.35 -11.03
C SER A 50 -1.17 -16.38 -9.73
N GLN A 51 -1.58 -17.56 -9.27
CA GLN A 51 -2.22 -17.74 -7.96
C GLN A 51 -1.31 -17.30 -6.80
N LYS A 52 -0.03 -17.69 -6.83
CA LYS A 52 0.93 -17.23 -5.82
C LYS A 52 1.11 -15.72 -5.82
N HIS A 53 1.11 -15.09 -7.00
CA HIS A 53 1.16 -13.64 -7.10
C HIS A 53 -0.09 -12.97 -6.55
N LEU A 54 -1.27 -13.50 -6.85
CA LEU A 54 -2.54 -13.01 -6.29
C LEU A 54 -2.59 -13.15 -4.77
N GLU A 55 -2.11 -14.26 -4.22
CA GLU A 55 -2.06 -14.49 -2.78
C GLU A 55 -1.12 -13.48 -2.09
N LYS A 56 0.05 -13.22 -2.68
CA LYS A 56 0.96 -12.15 -2.20
C LYS A 56 0.30 -10.77 -2.23
N LEU A 57 -0.30 -10.40 -3.36
CA LEU A 57 -1.01 -9.12 -3.50
C LEU A 57 -2.13 -8.99 -2.45
N LYS A 58 -2.90 -10.05 -2.22
CA LYS A 58 -3.96 -10.05 -1.19
C LYS A 58 -3.39 -9.83 0.21
N SER A 59 -2.29 -10.49 0.55
CA SER A 59 -1.63 -10.29 1.85
C SER A 59 -1.07 -8.88 2.03
N GLU A 60 -0.55 -8.26 0.96
CA GLU A 60 -0.10 -6.88 0.99
C GLU A 60 -1.28 -5.92 1.16
N LEU A 61 -2.41 -6.18 0.48
CA LEU A 61 -3.63 -5.39 0.59
C LEU A 61 -4.19 -5.41 2.01
N GLU A 62 -4.25 -6.57 2.66
CA GLU A 62 -4.67 -6.68 4.07
C GLU A 62 -3.75 -5.91 5.03
N LEU A 63 -2.44 -5.88 4.76
CA LEU A 63 -1.50 -5.08 5.54
C LEU A 63 -1.72 -3.58 5.35
N TRP A 64 -1.97 -3.13 4.12
CA TRP A 64 -2.29 -1.74 3.82
C TRP A 64 -3.62 -1.31 4.41
N GLU A 65 -4.66 -2.14 4.31
CA GLU A 65 -5.97 -1.89 4.91
C GLU A 65 -5.87 -1.79 6.44
N LYS A 66 -5.05 -2.61 7.09
CA LYS A 66 -4.77 -2.47 8.53
C LYS A 66 -4.06 -1.16 8.86
N LYS A 67 -3.10 -0.73 8.03
CA LYS A 67 -2.40 0.56 8.21
C LYS A 67 -3.35 1.74 7.98
N GLU A 68 -4.19 1.67 6.96
CA GLU A 68 -5.20 2.67 6.65
C GLU A 68 -6.22 2.78 7.79
N ASN A 69 -6.73 1.65 8.28
CA ASN A 69 -7.63 1.65 9.44
C ASN A 69 -6.96 2.18 10.72
N ALA A 70 -5.67 1.91 10.93
CA ALA A 70 -4.92 2.50 12.04
C ALA A 70 -4.76 4.02 11.87
N LEU A 71 -4.52 4.49 10.64
CA LEU A 71 -4.36 5.90 10.32
C LEU A 71 -5.70 6.66 10.39
N ASN A 72 -6.78 6.09 9.87
CA ASN A 72 -8.13 6.65 9.94
C ASN A 72 -8.60 6.79 11.39
N ARG A 73 -8.19 5.89 12.30
CA ARG A 73 -8.44 6.07 13.74
C ARG A 73 -7.68 7.25 14.36
N MET A 74 -6.54 7.64 13.79
CA MET A 74 -5.74 8.79 14.25
C MET A 74 -6.22 10.12 13.63
N ILE A 75 -7.00 10.06 12.55
CA ILE A 75 -7.58 11.23 11.88
C ILE A 75 -8.94 11.51 12.53
N PRO A 76 -9.13 12.62 13.26
CA PRO A 76 -10.42 12.94 13.84
C PRO A 76 -11.43 13.32 12.73
N GLU A 77 -12.33 12.40 12.41
CA GLU A 77 -13.49 12.67 11.56
C GLU A 77 -14.45 13.64 12.30
N GLY A 78 -14.60 14.86 11.77
CA GLY A 78 -15.68 15.77 12.17
C GLY A 78 -15.42 16.69 13.37
N GLU A 79 -14.19 16.85 13.87
CA GLU A 79 -13.90 17.90 14.87
C GLU A 79 -13.78 19.27 14.19
N GLU A 80 -14.84 20.07 14.23
CA GLU A 80 -14.85 21.45 13.72
C GLU A 80 -13.88 22.38 14.47
N GLN A 81 -13.49 22.02 15.71
CA GLN A 81 -12.51 22.76 16.50
C GLN A 81 -11.54 21.80 17.23
N PRO A 82 -10.21 22.00 17.15
CA PRO A 82 -9.19 21.12 17.72
C PRO A 82 -9.02 21.30 19.24
N LEU A 83 -10.09 21.66 19.97
CA LEU A 83 -10.04 21.97 21.40
C LEU A 83 -9.50 20.80 22.23
N ARG A 84 -9.78 19.56 21.83
CA ARG A 84 -9.24 18.36 22.48
C ARG A 84 -7.74 18.23 22.31
N LEU A 85 -7.23 18.45 21.09
CA LEU A 85 -5.79 18.44 20.83
C LEU A 85 -5.10 19.56 21.61
N ILE A 86 -5.62 20.79 21.54
CA ILE A 86 -5.08 21.93 22.29
C ILE A 86 -5.05 21.62 23.79
N LYS A 87 -6.13 21.09 24.36
CA LYS A 87 -6.18 20.70 25.78
C LYS A 87 -5.14 19.64 26.13
N SER A 88 -4.93 18.64 25.28
CA SER A 88 -3.89 17.62 25.47
C SER A 88 -2.49 18.23 25.39
N ILE A 89 -2.24 19.14 24.45
CA ILE A 89 -0.96 19.84 24.32
C ILE A 89 -0.69 20.74 25.52
N VAL A 90 -1.69 21.52 25.98
CA VAL A 90 -1.60 22.34 27.21
C VAL A 90 -1.25 21.45 28.41
N ARG A 91 -1.92 20.31 28.55
CA ARG A 91 -1.65 19.37 29.64
C ARG A 91 -0.21 18.85 29.60
N LEU A 92 0.27 18.45 28.41
CA LEU A 92 1.65 18.01 28.23
C LEU A 92 2.65 19.12 28.57
N GLY A 93 2.39 20.35 28.14
CA GLY A 93 3.23 21.50 28.47
C GLY A 93 3.29 21.75 29.98
N ASN A 94 2.14 21.71 30.65
CA ASN A 94 2.06 21.86 32.12
C ASN A 94 2.79 20.73 32.87
N GLU A 95 2.66 19.48 32.43
CA GLU A 95 3.36 18.33 33.03
C GLU A 95 4.89 18.44 32.88
N VAL A 96 5.36 19.06 31.80
CA VAL A 96 6.79 19.30 31.56
C VAL A 96 7.28 20.59 32.27
N GLY A 97 6.36 21.38 32.81
CA GLY A 97 6.65 22.60 33.57
C GLY A 97 6.82 23.85 32.71
N MET A 98 6.24 23.87 31.51
CA MET A 98 6.11 25.09 30.70
C MET A 98 5.10 26.05 31.33
N LYS A 99 5.33 27.35 31.15
CA LYS A 99 4.49 28.44 31.63
C LYS A 99 3.95 29.27 30.47
N LYS A 100 2.87 30.02 30.72
CA LYS A 100 2.23 30.93 29.75
C LYS A 100 2.01 30.30 28.37
N ILE A 101 1.37 29.12 28.36
CA ILE A 101 1.02 28.46 27.12
C ILE A 101 -0.19 29.18 26.52
N ASP A 102 -0.01 29.78 25.35
CA ASP A 102 -1.04 30.51 24.61
C ASP A 102 -1.18 29.95 23.19
N PHE A 103 -2.41 29.90 22.69
CA PHE A 103 -2.74 29.35 21.39
C PHE A 103 -3.47 30.38 20.53
N ASP A 104 -2.84 30.75 19.42
CA ASP A 104 -3.47 31.55 18.38
C ASP A 104 -3.94 30.61 17.26
N VAL A 105 -5.25 30.32 17.27
CA VAL A 105 -5.91 29.50 16.25
C VAL A 105 -6.28 30.42 15.09
N LYS A 106 -5.47 30.42 14.04
CA LYS A 106 -5.87 31.03 12.76
C LYS A 106 -6.94 30.15 12.13
N SER A 107 -8.20 30.45 12.45
CA SER A 107 -9.34 29.87 11.77
C SER A 107 -9.32 30.33 10.31
N SER A 108 -8.79 29.52 9.40
CA SER A 108 -9.14 29.60 7.97
C SER A 108 -10.53 29.03 7.69
N LEU A 109 -11.39 28.92 8.72
CA LEU A 109 -12.77 28.43 8.64
C LEU A 109 -13.77 29.48 9.07
N VAL A 110 -13.55 30.71 8.64
CA VAL A 110 -14.63 31.71 8.59
C VAL A 110 -14.70 32.27 7.19
N THR A 111 -15.29 31.51 6.27
CA THR A 111 -15.99 32.12 5.13
C THR A 111 -17.36 31.48 4.96
N SER A 112 -18.25 31.88 5.86
CA SER A 112 -19.60 32.30 5.48
C SER A 112 -19.93 33.52 6.32
N GLY A 113 -19.61 34.71 5.81
CA GLY A 113 -20.06 35.98 6.38
C GLY A 113 -18.96 37.00 6.70
N ALA A 114 -18.68 37.87 5.72
CA ALA A 114 -18.29 39.28 5.83
C ALA A 114 -16.98 39.68 6.58
N GLY A 115 -16.06 40.28 5.82
CA GLY A 115 -15.30 41.46 6.28
C GLY A 115 -13.77 41.35 6.35
N ALA A 116 -13.12 41.87 5.30
CA ALA A 116 -11.84 42.60 5.28
C ALA A 116 -10.60 42.04 6.04
N GLY A 117 -9.56 41.71 5.27
CA GLY A 117 -8.17 41.73 5.77
C GLY A 117 -7.18 40.93 4.93
N ASN A 118 -6.30 41.62 4.21
CA ASN A 118 -5.18 41.06 3.44
C ASN A 118 -4.38 39.98 4.19
N GLY A 119 -4.22 38.82 3.57
CA GLY A 119 -3.32 37.76 4.03
C GLY A 119 -3.29 36.61 3.04
N GLU A 120 -2.25 36.59 2.21
CA GLU A 120 -1.88 35.54 1.25
C GLU A 120 -2.22 34.14 1.79
N SER A 121 -3.30 33.57 1.25
CA SER A 121 -3.80 32.24 1.59
C SER A 121 -3.26 31.29 0.54
N THR A 122 -2.21 30.53 0.87
CA THR A 122 -1.83 29.37 0.08
C THR A 122 -2.90 28.31 0.28
N ASP A 123 -3.88 28.29 -0.63
CA ASP A 123 -4.84 27.22 -0.79
C ASP A 123 -4.09 25.92 -1.12
N GLU A 124 -3.90 25.07 -0.12
CA GLU A 124 -3.60 23.65 -0.32
C GLU A 124 -4.80 22.82 0.10
N SER A 125 -5.95 23.06 -0.55
CA SER A 125 -7.02 22.07 -0.63
C SER A 125 -6.60 21.01 -1.66
N GLY A 126 -5.68 20.13 -1.26
CA GLY A 126 -5.31 18.95 -2.03
C GLY A 126 -6.46 17.94 -2.07
N GLU A 127 -6.77 17.48 -3.28
CA GLU A 127 -7.70 16.39 -3.56
C GLU A 127 -7.44 15.19 -2.63
N GLY A 128 -8.30 14.98 -1.62
CA GLY A 128 -8.14 13.87 -0.67
C GLY A 128 -8.52 14.13 0.80
N GLY A 129 -9.57 14.91 1.08
CA GLY A 129 -10.43 14.70 2.25
C GLY A 129 -9.88 14.95 3.67
N VAL A 130 -8.65 15.43 3.88
CA VAL A 130 -8.13 15.71 5.23
C VAL A 130 -8.06 17.22 5.48
N LYS A 131 -8.86 17.69 6.45
CA LYS A 131 -8.90 19.09 6.86
C LYS A 131 -7.72 19.42 7.78
N VAL A 132 -6.72 20.11 7.26
CA VAL A 132 -5.54 20.54 8.04
C VAL A 132 -5.90 21.77 8.89
N LEU A 133 -5.52 21.75 10.17
CA LEU A 133 -5.75 22.85 11.11
C LEU A 133 -4.42 23.45 11.53
N TYR A 134 -4.24 24.74 11.27
CA TYR A 134 -3.04 25.49 11.65
C TYR A 134 -3.30 26.31 12.93
N PHE A 135 -2.45 26.14 13.93
CA PHE A 135 -2.46 26.96 15.14
C PHE A 135 -1.03 27.27 15.58
N LYS A 136 -0.82 28.45 16.15
CA LYS A 136 0.46 28.88 16.69
C LYS A 136 0.43 28.73 18.21
N MET A 137 1.45 28.09 18.77
CA MET A 137 1.64 27.95 20.21
C MET A 137 2.78 28.84 20.67
N ASN A 138 2.54 29.66 21.69
CA ASN A 138 3.56 30.40 22.41
C ASN A 138 3.70 29.79 23.81
N CYS A 139 4.93 29.63 24.31
CA CYS A 139 5.17 29.11 25.65
C CYS A 139 6.50 29.62 26.21
N GLU A 140 6.59 29.72 27.53
CA GLU A 140 7.80 30.06 28.27
C GLU A 140 8.32 28.84 29.02
N GLY A 141 9.63 28.60 28.97
CA GLY A 141 10.24 27.50 29.69
C GLY A 141 11.75 27.42 29.46
N THR A 142 12.39 26.48 30.14
CA THR A 142 13.79 26.16 29.88
C THR A 142 13.93 25.35 28.58
N PHE A 143 15.08 25.43 27.94
CA PHE A 143 15.35 24.66 26.71
C PHE A 143 15.19 23.15 26.91
N ILE A 144 15.57 22.63 28.09
CA ILE A 144 15.41 21.21 28.43
C ILE A 144 13.93 20.82 28.51
N GLN A 145 13.09 21.69 29.07
CA GLN A 145 11.63 21.48 29.09
C GLN A 145 11.06 21.49 27.67
N PHE A 146 11.53 22.39 26.80
CA PHE A 146 11.13 22.41 25.40
C PHE A 146 11.44 21.09 24.67
N LEU A 147 12.64 20.55 24.83
CA LEU A 147 13.00 19.25 24.24
C LEU A 147 12.14 18.10 24.78
N LYS A 148 11.90 18.06 26.10
CA LYS A 148 11.04 17.03 26.72
C LYS A 148 9.60 17.11 26.20
N PHE A 149 9.09 18.32 26.00
CA PHE A 149 7.77 18.55 25.45
C PHE A 149 7.67 18.08 24.01
N LEU A 150 8.62 18.43 23.13
CA LEU A 150 8.64 17.94 21.75
C LEU A 150 8.67 16.41 21.68
N ASN A 151 9.48 15.78 22.54
CA ASN A 151 9.54 14.32 22.62
C ASN A 151 8.20 13.69 23.04
N ARG A 152 7.47 14.33 23.95
CA ARG A 152 6.12 13.88 24.33
C ARG A 152 5.08 14.16 23.24
N LEU A 153 5.23 15.25 22.50
CA LEU A 153 4.33 15.64 21.41
C LEU A 153 4.36 14.61 20.27
N MET A 154 5.52 14.01 19.99
CA MET A 154 5.65 12.92 19.00
C MET A 154 4.83 11.67 19.35
N ASN A 155 4.46 11.48 20.61
CA ASN A 155 3.72 10.31 21.09
C ASN A 155 2.20 10.58 21.23
N VAL A 156 1.70 11.71 20.75
CA VAL A 156 0.26 12.02 20.76
C VAL A 156 -0.43 11.16 19.70
N GLU A 157 -1.63 10.68 20.00
CA GLU A 157 -2.46 9.81 19.13
C GLU A 157 -2.99 10.50 17.84
N ARG A 158 -2.44 11.67 17.47
CA ARG A 158 -2.85 12.46 16.32
C ARG A 158 -1.64 12.84 15.49
N ILE A 159 -1.83 12.97 14.18
CA ILE A 159 -0.80 13.47 13.26
C ILE A 159 -0.62 14.96 13.53
N VAL A 160 0.53 15.35 14.08
CA VAL A 160 0.89 16.74 14.36
C VAL A 160 2.19 17.07 13.63
N GLU A 161 2.16 18.11 12.81
CA GLU A 161 3.34 18.67 12.17
C GLU A 161 3.73 19.98 12.85
N VAL A 162 4.98 20.09 13.30
CA VAL A 162 5.51 21.32 13.90
C VAL A 162 6.28 22.10 12.85
N ARG A 163 5.73 23.24 12.40
CA ARG A 163 6.38 24.15 11.45
C ARG A 163 6.77 25.46 12.13
N GLY A 164 7.95 25.99 11.81
CA GLY A 164 8.38 27.35 12.19
C GLY A 164 8.64 27.55 13.68
N ILE A 165 9.69 26.91 14.22
CA ILE A 165 10.10 27.09 15.63
C ILE A 165 10.91 28.39 15.78
N LYS A 166 10.42 29.32 16.61
CA LYS A 166 11.16 30.52 17.03
C LYS A 166 11.47 30.44 18.52
N VAL A 167 12.75 30.51 18.90
CA VAL A 167 13.19 30.50 20.30
C VAL A 167 13.79 31.85 20.64
N GLU A 168 13.19 32.54 21.60
CA GLU A 168 13.68 33.82 22.10
C GLU A 168 14.12 33.66 23.56
N ARG A 169 15.26 34.25 23.92
CA ARG A 169 15.72 34.29 25.31
C ARG A 169 15.13 35.54 25.97
N LEU A 170 14.24 35.34 26.93
CA LEU A 170 13.81 36.41 27.83
C LEU A 170 15.04 36.90 28.61
N LYS A 171 15.30 38.21 28.54
CA LYS A 171 16.36 38.89 29.29
C LYS A 171 15.98 39.03 30.75
#